data_AF-A0A117LY40-F1
#
_entry.id   AF-A0A117LY40-F1
#
_cell.length_a   1.000
_cell.length_b   1.000
_cell.length_c   1.000
_cell.angle_alpha   90.00
_cell.angle_beta   90.00
_cell.angle_gamma   90.00
#
_symmetry.space_group_name_H-M   'P 1'
#
loop_
_entity.id
_entity.type
_entity.pdbx_description
1 polymer ?
#
loop_
_entity_poly.entity_id
_entity_poly.type
_entity_poly.pdbx_seq_one_letter_code
_entity_poly.pdbx_strand_id
1 'polypeptide(L)'
;MDTDTGEALPGWTIKLYKWNEALGDDGDWEWIDNTLTAQDDGKYCFKNLPAGDYRVSETLKQGWTQTSPDSDEGYVHLITLPTEEEMEYDFCNMPKMKCYDDTIWAYGGEDGTYTDGLDAMVVPNNTVEGNPSNNWGWTNQITCPGIYVFTLYRGAGQNNLDNGTPVGTLTVNYNSTQAAITYEVVEPYTLREAHLWVGDDMLPLVAQTKKGETTLTPTAAPGQLAKLGFNPEISEDGLSASIIIDITAPFWVAAHGVVDWCEMVALPETTYYHWGVGYPYGATPETYATASVSPEGIMDVWWYSDSVWYHDIYHSAEPLTWDVALLNAPVKMLHELYYQGVTEAHCSRTQVDITEVPAPNAMSILIP
;
A
#
# COMPACT_ATOMS: atom_id res chain seq x y z
N MET A 1 11.78 15.34 -0.63
CA MET A 1 12.48 14.16 -0.10
C MET A 1 11.48 13.12 0.38
N ASP A 2 11.86 11.85 0.37
CA ASP A 2 11.13 10.79 1.02
C ASP A 2 11.35 10.87 2.53
N THR A 3 10.26 10.77 3.31
CA THR A 3 10.28 11.02 4.76
C THR A 3 10.98 9.89 5.52
N ASP A 4 10.87 8.65 5.04
CA ASP A 4 11.39 7.48 5.74
C ASP A 4 12.85 7.22 5.38
N THR A 5 13.17 7.33 4.10
CA THR A 5 14.51 7.00 3.58
C THR A 5 15.44 8.21 3.55
N GLY A 6 14.89 9.43 3.56
CA GLY A 6 15.65 10.66 3.31
C GLY A 6 16.10 10.82 1.86
N GLU A 7 15.65 9.96 0.95
CA GLU A 7 16.05 10.00 -0.45
C GLU A 7 15.44 11.20 -1.21
N ALA A 8 16.17 11.70 -2.20
CA ALA A 8 15.66 12.73 -3.10
C ALA A 8 14.53 12.18 -3.97
N LEU A 9 13.48 12.98 -4.15
CA LEU A 9 12.32 12.60 -4.95
C LEU A 9 12.25 13.43 -6.25
N PRO A 10 12.64 12.88 -7.40
CA PRO A 10 12.69 13.61 -8.66
C PRO A 10 11.33 13.69 -9.38
N GLY A 11 11.21 14.66 -10.30
CA GLY A 11 10.04 14.83 -11.16
C GLY A 11 8.75 15.20 -10.42
N TRP A 12 8.83 15.83 -9.27
CA TRP A 12 7.69 16.41 -8.55
C TRP A 12 7.47 17.84 -9.02
N THR A 13 6.20 18.22 -9.22
CA THR A 13 5.86 19.55 -9.74
C THR A 13 5.75 20.55 -8.59
N ILE A 14 6.62 21.55 -8.60
CA ILE A 14 6.62 22.66 -7.65
C ILE A 14 6.05 23.89 -8.35
N LYS A 15 5.07 24.55 -7.72
CA LYS A 15 4.36 25.72 -8.23
C LYS A 15 4.73 26.95 -7.41
N LEU A 16 4.92 28.07 -8.11
CA LEU A 16 5.20 29.37 -7.50
C LEU A 16 4.04 30.33 -7.75
N TYR A 17 3.63 30.99 -6.67
CA TYR A 17 2.65 32.07 -6.69
C TYR A 17 3.23 33.31 -6.03
N LYS A 18 2.76 34.49 -6.45
CA LYS A 18 3.09 35.77 -5.82
C LYS A 18 1.83 36.44 -5.30
N TRP A 19 1.90 37.03 -4.12
CA TRP A 19 0.80 37.81 -3.56
C TRP A 19 0.53 39.04 -4.42
N ASN A 20 -0.74 39.26 -4.77
CA ASN A 20 -1.18 40.41 -5.52
C ASN A 20 -2.42 41.04 -4.86
N GLU A 21 -2.20 42.19 -4.22
CA GLU A 21 -3.25 42.97 -3.53
C GLU A 21 -4.37 43.44 -4.47
N ALA A 22 -4.14 43.48 -5.79
CA ALA A 22 -5.13 43.92 -6.76
C ALA A 22 -6.09 42.79 -7.23
N LEU A 23 -5.86 41.55 -6.81
CA LEU A 23 -6.74 40.42 -7.10
C LEU A 23 -7.79 40.26 -6.00
N GLY A 24 -9.08 40.33 -6.35
CA GLY A 24 -10.17 40.22 -5.37
C GLY A 24 -10.31 41.45 -4.47
N ASP A 25 -11.20 41.36 -3.48
CA ASP A 25 -11.46 42.47 -2.55
C ASP A 25 -10.39 42.60 -1.45
N ASP A 26 -9.66 41.51 -1.14
CA ASP A 26 -8.67 41.43 -0.05
C ASP A 26 -7.26 40.98 -0.51
N GLY A 27 -7.01 40.93 -1.83
CA GLY A 27 -5.79 40.34 -2.40
C GLY A 27 -5.88 38.83 -2.60
N ASP A 28 -5.11 38.29 -3.55
CA ASP A 28 -5.03 36.85 -3.81
C ASP A 28 -3.66 36.45 -4.40
N TRP A 29 -3.38 35.14 -4.41
CA TRP A 29 -2.18 34.52 -4.95
C TRP A 29 -2.25 34.37 -6.47
N GLU A 30 -1.46 35.15 -7.18
CA GLU A 30 -1.29 35.06 -8.63
C GLU A 30 -0.31 33.94 -9.00
N TRP A 31 -0.69 33.05 -9.90
CA TRP A 31 0.22 32.02 -10.42
C TRP A 31 1.35 32.65 -11.25
N ILE A 32 2.59 32.24 -11.01
CA ILE A 32 3.78 32.78 -11.67
C ILE A 32 4.43 31.75 -12.60
N ASP A 33 4.78 30.58 -12.05
CA ASP A 33 5.53 29.56 -12.78
C ASP A 33 5.43 28.19 -12.09
N ASN A 34 5.97 27.15 -12.71
CA ASN A 34 6.19 25.85 -12.10
C ASN A 34 7.50 25.22 -12.60
N THR A 35 8.04 24.28 -11.84
CA THR A 35 9.22 23.52 -12.22
C THR A 35 9.12 22.08 -11.72
N LEU A 36 10.00 21.21 -12.21
CA LEU A 36 10.14 19.85 -11.73
C LEU A 36 11.36 19.73 -10.82
N THR A 37 11.25 18.91 -9.77
CA THR A 37 12.42 18.53 -8.98
C THR A 37 13.43 17.75 -9.84
N ALA A 38 14.72 18.06 -9.67
CA ALA A 38 15.81 17.53 -10.48
C ALA A 38 16.00 16.01 -10.29
N GLN A 39 16.49 15.34 -11.33
CA GLN A 39 16.64 13.87 -11.36
C GLN A 39 17.75 13.34 -10.46
N ASP A 40 18.75 14.17 -10.19
CA ASP A 40 19.98 13.83 -9.48
C ASP A 40 19.89 14.09 -7.98
N ASP A 41 19.31 15.22 -7.57
CA ASP A 41 19.27 15.62 -6.16
C ASP A 41 17.88 16.08 -5.67
N GLY A 42 16.85 16.01 -6.52
CA GLY A 42 15.48 16.39 -6.14
C GLY A 42 15.30 17.89 -5.88
N LYS A 43 16.28 18.73 -6.21
CA LYS A 43 16.18 20.18 -5.96
C LYS A 43 15.34 20.88 -7.01
N TYR A 44 14.86 22.05 -6.65
CA TYR A 44 14.15 22.95 -7.54
C TYR A 44 14.61 24.40 -7.31
N CYS A 45 14.43 25.28 -8.29
CA CYS A 45 14.88 26.67 -8.18
C CYS A 45 14.04 27.60 -9.07
N PHE A 46 13.58 28.70 -8.48
CA PHE A 46 13.00 29.84 -9.18
C PHE A 46 13.98 31.02 -9.11
N LYS A 47 14.27 31.66 -10.25
CA LYS A 47 15.30 32.71 -10.35
C LYS A 47 14.68 34.05 -10.72
N ASN A 48 15.41 35.13 -10.40
CA ASN A 48 15.06 36.51 -10.77
C ASN A 48 13.70 36.97 -10.22
N LEU A 49 13.34 36.53 -9.02
CA LEU A 49 12.10 36.92 -8.35
C LEU A 49 12.22 38.34 -7.78
N PRO A 50 11.30 39.27 -8.14
CA PRO A 50 11.21 40.58 -7.49
C PRO A 50 10.92 40.46 -5.99
N ALA A 51 11.16 41.53 -5.23
CA ALA A 51 10.70 41.60 -3.84
C ALA A 51 9.17 41.46 -3.73
N GLY A 52 8.71 40.91 -2.61
CA GLY A 52 7.30 40.62 -2.33
C GLY A 52 7.09 39.27 -1.67
N ASP A 53 5.82 38.94 -1.42
CA ASP A 53 5.41 37.69 -0.78
C ASP A 53 5.09 36.62 -1.82
N TYR A 54 5.55 35.40 -1.53
CA TYR A 54 5.44 34.23 -2.40
C TYR A 54 4.86 33.04 -1.64
N ARG A 55 4.10 32.22 -2.36
CA ARG A 55 3.64 30.91 -1.91
C ARG A 55 4.21 29.87 -2.85
N VAL A 56 4.91 28.89 -2.28
CA VAL A 56 5.43 27.73 -3.01
C VAL A 56 4.61 26.52 -2.57
N SER A 57 4.08 25.78 -3.53
CA SER A 57 3.33 24.55 -3.25
C SER A 57 3.80 23.41 -4.14
N GLU A 58 3.60 22.18 -3.68
CA GLU A 58 3.86 20.98 -4.46
C GLU A 58 2.54 20.39 -4.99
N THR A 59 2.59 19.79 -6.18
CA THR A 59 1.49 18.94 -6.66
C THR A 59 1.72 17.54 -6.14
N LEU A 60 0.94 17.16 -5.12
CA LEU A 60 1.02 15.85 -4.50
C LEU A 60 0.80 14.74 -5.54
N LYS A 61 1.76 13.82 -5.66
CA LYS A 61 1.60 12.65 -6.53
C LYS A 61 0.61 11.66 -5.93
N GLN A 62 -0.16 11.03 -6.81
CA GLN A 62 -1.06 9.94 -6.44
C GLN A 62 -0.28 8.82 -5.72
N GLY A 63 -0.85 8.29 -4.65
CA GLY A 63 -0.21 7.26 -3.84
C GLY A 63 0.85 7.80 -2.87
N TRP A 64 0.97 9.12 -2.72
CA TRP A 64 1.83 9.76 -1.72
C TRP A 64 1.01 10.63 -0.77
N THR A 65 1.60 10.94 0.38
CA THR A 65 1.13 11.92 1.34
C THR A 65 2.24 12.93 1.59
N GLN A 66 1.93 14.23 1.49
CA GLN A 66 2.87 15.27 1.87
C GLN A 66 2.95 15.35 3.40
N THR A 67 4.16 15.30 3.93
CA THR A 67 4.46 15.34 5.37
C THR A 67 5.11 16.65 5.78
N SER A 68 5.64 17.44 4.82
CA SER A 68 6.23 18.75 5.07
C SER A 68 6.11 19.65 3.82
N PRO A 69 5.98 20.98 3.97
CA PRO A 69 5.75 21.70 5.23
C PRO A 69 4.37 21.39 5.82
N ASP A 70 4.26 21.33 7.15
CA ASP A 70 2.99 21.27 7.86
C ASP A 70 2.83 22.59 8.61
N SER A 71 2.13 23.54 8.01
CA SER A 71 1.95 24.90 8.52
C SER A 71 0.49 25.22 8.79
N ASP A 72 0.22 26.27 9.56
CA ASP A 72 -1.15 26.75 9.81
C ASP A 72 -1.88 27.16 8.52
N GLU A 73 -1.15 27.47 7.44
CA GLU A 73 -1.68 27.77 6.11
C GLU A 73 -1.65 26.54 5.16
N GLY A 74 -1.41 25.35 5.71
CA GLY A 74 -1.41 24.07 5.02
C GLY A 74 -0.02 23.66 4.50
N TYR A 75 -0.06 22.85 3.44
CA TYR A 75 1.09 22.14 2.88
C TYR A 75 1.92 22.99 1.90
N VAL A 76 2.20 24.24 2.27
CA VAL A 76 2.88 25.24 1.42
C VAL A 76 3.98 25.99 2.18
N HIS A 77 4.95 26.53 1.45
CA HIS A 77 5.93 27.47 1.98
C HIS A 77 5.51 28.90 1.66
N LEU A 78 5.56 29.77 2.67
CA LEU A 78 5.34 31.21 2.52
C LEU A 78 6.67 31.94 2.68
N ILE A 79 7.00 32.79 1.71
CA ILE A 79 8.32 33.40 1.57
C ILE A 79 8.18 34.88 1.28
N THR A 80 8.71 35.73 2.14
CA THR A 80 8.85 37.16 1.87
C THR A 80 10.25 37.47 1.35
N LEU A 81 10.34 38.01 0.13
CA LEU A 81 11.60 38.46 -0.47
C LEU A 81 11.80 39.98 -0.32
N PRO A 82 13.04 40.44 -0.08
CA PRO A 82 14.26 39.63 0.11
C PRO A 82 14.26 38.92 1.47
N THR A 83 14.84 37.73 1.53
CA THR A 83 15.05 37.04 2.81
C THR A 83 16.31 37.59 3.51
N GLU A 84 16.34 37.52 4.84
CA GLU A 84 17.55 37.85 5.62
C GLU A 84 18.54 36.68 5.67
N GLU A 85 18.07 35.44 5.44
CA GLU A 85 18.86 34.21 5.40
C GLU A 85 18.50 33.35 4.17
N GLU A 86 19.48 32.64 3.61
CA GLU A 86 19.22 31.59 2.63
C GLU A 86 18.60 30.38 3.36
N MET A 87 17.32 30.13 3.14
CA MET A 87 16.60 28.98 3.68
C MET A 87 16.33 27.97 2.57
N GLU A 88 16.43 26.68 2.89
CA GLU A 88 15.98 25.59 2.03
C GLU A 88 14.50 25.32 2.32
N TYR A 89 13.68 25.31 1.26
CA TYR A 89 12.23 25.15 1.35
C TYR A 89 11.84 23.77 0.85
N ASP A 90 12.11 22.75 1.65
CA ASP A 90 11.91 21.36 1.23
C ASP A 90 10.46 20.90 1.37
N PHE A 91 10.05 20.05 0.43
CA PHE A 91 8.83 19.25 0.51
C PHE A 91 9.20 17.83 0.90
N CYS A 92 8.55 17.30 1.94
CA CYS A 92 8.71 15.90 2.33
C CYS A 92 7.44 15.14 2.01
N ASN A 93 7.60 13.92 1.49
CA ASN A 93 6.49 13.04 1.15
C ASN A 93 6.76 11.63 1.65
N MET A 94 5.70 10.86 1.85
CA MET A 94 5.77 9.45 2.20
C MET A 94 4.80 8.66 1.30
N PRO A 95 5.19 7.49 0.77
CA PRO A 95 4.28 6.68 -0.02
C PRO A 95 3.15 6.17 0.87
N LYS A 96 1.94 6.15 0.34
CA LYS A 96 0.79 5.51 0.98
C LYS A 96 0.98 4.00 0.89
N MET A 97 1.26 3.41 2.04
CA MET A 97 1.43 1.97 2.19
C MET A 97 0.13 1.34 2.71
N LYS A 98 -0.20 0.16 2.19
CA LYS A 98 -1.20 -0.73 2.77
C LYS A 98 -0.48 -1.93 3.35
N CYS A 99 -0.58 -2.06 4.67
CA CYS A 99 0.04 -3.15 5.40
C CYS A 99 -0.94 -4.31 5.60
N TYR A 100 -0.39 -5.51 5.59
CA TYR A 100 -1.07 -6.77 5.69
C TYR A 100 -0.35 -7.65 6.71
N ASP A 101 -1.09 -8.61 7.25
CA ASP A 101 -0.54 -9.71 8.01
C ASP A 101 -1.13 -11.04 7.53
N ASP A 102 -0.38 -12.13 7.73
CA ASP A 102 -0.87 -13.48 7.46
C ASP A 102 -0.15 -14.51 8.33
N THR A 103 -0.82 -15.63 8.52
CA THR A 103 -0.27 -16.80 9.21
C THR A 103 0.61 -17.61 8.26
N ILE A 104 1.73 -18.11 8.78
CA ILE A 104 2.65 -18.98 8.05
C ILE A 104 2.80 -20.33 8.74
N TRP A 105 3.01 -21.38 7.95
CA TRP A 105 3.33 -22.73 8.44
C TRP A 105 4.47 -23.34 7.64
N ALA A 106 5.34 -24.09 8.34
CA ALA A 106 6.40 -24.87 7.70
C ALA A 106 5.85 -26.16 7.10
N TYR A 107 6.12 -26.37 5.82
CA TYR A 107 5.81 -27.58 5.07
C TYR A 107 7.10 -28.23 4.59
N GLY A 108 7.36 -29.44 5.07
CA GLY A 108 8.50 -30.26 4.67
C GLY A 108 8.07 -31.44 3.81
N GLY A 109 7.28 -31.21 2.75
CA GLY A 109 6.94 -32.25 1.77
C GLY A 109 7.83 -32.21 0.53
N GLU A 110 7.23 -32.35 -0.65
CA GLU A 110 7.96 -32.54 -1.94
C GLU A 110 8.88 -31.37 -2.33
N ASP A 111 8.68 -30.19 -1.76
CA ASP A 111 9.46 -28.98 -2.01
C ASP A 111 10.55 -28.73 -0.96
N GLY A 112 10.63 -29.54 0.09
CA GLY A 112 11.69 -29.44 1.08
C GLY A 112 13.04 -29.87 0.51
N THR A 113 14.11 -29.28 1.03
CA THR A 113 15.48 -29.71 0.70
C THR A 113 16.12 -30.36 1.91
N TYR A 114 16.63 -31.58 1.72
CA TYR A 114 17.18 -32.40 2.79
C TYR A 114 18.61 -32.83 2.48
N THR A 115 19.32 -33.26 3.52
CA THR A 115 20.55 -34.04 3.32
C THR A 115 20.22 -35.31 2.52
N ASP A 116 21.11 -35.70 1.59
CA ASP A 116 20.86 -36.77 0.60
C ASP A 116 20.26 -38.04 1.23
N GLY A 117 19.11 -38.48 0.69
CA GLY A 117 18.37 -39.66 1.13
C GLY A 117 17.53 -39.48 2.39
N LEU A 118 17.40 -38.27 2.93
CA LEU A 118 16.47 -37.96 4.02
C LEU A 118 15.17 -37.36 3.48
N ASP A 119 14.05 -37.72 4.08
CA ASP A 119 12.75 -37.08 3.89
C ASP A 119 12.11 -36.85 5.26
N ALA A 120 11.33 -35.77 5.40
CA ALA A 120 10.45 -35.60 6.55
C ALA A 120 9.07 -36.19 6.24
N MET A 121 8.47 -36.87 7.22
CA MET A 121 7.05 -37.23 7.09
C MET A 121 6.20 -36.02 7.46
N VAL A 122 5.46 -35.48 6.50
CA VAL A 122 4.58 -34.32 6.69
C VAL A 122 3.13 -34.76 6.90
N VAL A 123 2.48 -34.20 7.93
CA VAL A 123 1.07 -34.48 8.24
C VAL A 123 0.31 -33.15 8.36
N PRO A 124 -0.78 -32.95 7.58
CA PRO A 124 -1.66 -31.80 7.77
C PRO A 124 -2.29 -31.82 9.16
N ASN A 125 -2.22 -30.70 9.88
CA ASN A 125 -2.66 -30.60 11.27
C ASN A 125 -4.13 -30.99 11.46
N ASN A 126 -5.00 -30.66 10.51
CA ASN A 126 -6.43 -31.01 10.52
C ASN A 126 -6.72 -32.50 10.23
N THR A 127 -5.70 -33.29 9.91
CA THR A 127 -5.80 -34.75 9.76
C THR A 127 -5.26 -35.52 10.96
N VAL A 128 -4.61 -34.83 11.90
CA VAL A 128 -4.11 -35.43 13.15
C VAL A 128 -5.30 -35.95 13.96
N GLU A 129 -5.28 -37.25 14.27
CA GLU A 129 -6.37 -37.90 14.99
C GLU A 129 -6.65 -37.21 16.33
N GLY A 130 -7.93 -36.87 16.56
CA GLY A 130 -8.36 -36.20 17.78
C GLY A 130 -8.15 -34.69 17.80
N ASN A 131 -7.47 -34.08 16.81
CA ASN A 131 -7.43 -32.62 16.68
C ASN A 131 -8.81 -32.09 16.22
N PRO A 132 -9.50 -31.24 17.00
CA PRO A 132 -10.81 -30.72 16.64
C PRO A 132 -10.74 -29.55 15.64
N SER A 133 -9.55 -29.05 15.34
CA SER A 133 -9.34 -27.89 14.47
C SER A 133 -9.36 -28.28 12.99
N ASN A 134 -10.09 -27.50 12.19
CA ASN A 134 -10.04 -27.58 10.73
C ASN A 134 -9.04 -26.59 10.11
N ASN A 135 -8.28 -25.87 10.94
CA ASN A 135 -7.30 -24.90 10.45
C ASN A 135 -6.18 -25.64 9.70
N TRP A 136 -5.66 -24.99 8.67
CA TRP A 136 -4.53 -25.47 7.90
C TRP A 136 -3.22 -25.31 8.67
N GLY A 137 -2.18 -25.98 8.18
CA GLY A 137 -0.85 -26.06 8.77
C GLY A 137 -0.37 -27.51 8.82
N TRP A 138 0.91 -27.69 9.09
CA TRP A 138 1.52 -29.02 9.09
C TRP A 138 2.41 -29.26 10.29
N THR A 139 2.64 -30.54 10.56
CA THR A 139 3.68 -31.03 11.46
C THR A 139 4.57 -32.01 10.70
N ASN A 140 5.86 -31.96 11.00
CA ASN A 140 6.92 -32.61 10.20
C ASN A 140 7.74 -33.53 11.11
N GLN A 141 7.85 -34.82 10.76
CA GLN A 141 8.61 -35.78 11.55
C GLN A 141 10.08 -35.83 11.14
N ILE A 142 10.97 -35.78 12.13
CA ILE A 142 12.41 -35.94 11.98
C ILE A 142 12.83 -37.22 12.71
N THR A 143 13.54 -38.10 12.00
CA THR A 143 13.87 -39.45 12.47
C THR A 143 15.36 -39.70 12.64
N CYS A 144 16.21 -38.87 12.05
CA CYS A 144 17.66 -39.03 12.10
C CYS A 144 18.40 -37.70 11.97
N PRO A 145 19.68 -37.63 12.39
CA PRO A 145 20.50 -36.43 12.26
C PRO A 145 20.64 -35.97 10.80
N GLY A 146 20.60 -34.67 10.59
CA GLY A 146 20.65 -34.07 9.26
C GLY A 146 20.20 -32.62 9.27
N ILE A 147 20.27 -32.00 8.10
CA ILE A 147 19.70 -30.68 7.86
C ILE A 147 18.43 -30.86 7.05
N TYR A 148 17.34 -30.31 7.58
CA TYR A 148 16.03 -30.29 6.97
C TYR A 148 15.63 -28.84 6.71
N VAL A 149 15.29 -28.50 5.46
CA VAL A 149 14.79 -27.17 5.10
C VAL A 149 13.36 -27.33 4.62
N PHE A 150 12.43 -26.72 5.34
CA PHE A 150 11.01 -26.69 5.02
C PHE A 150 10.62 -25.33 4.48
N THR A 151 9.70 -25.28 3.52
CA THR A 151 9.18 -24.00 3.00
C THR A 151 8.18 -23.41 3.99
N LEU A 152 8.26 -22.12 4.28
CA LEU A 152 7.24 -21.38 5.01
C LEU A 152 6.19 -20.86 4.03
N TYR A 153 4.97 -21.36 4.11
CA TYR A 153 3.84 -20.92 3.29
C TYR A 153 2.89 -20.03 4.07
N ARG A 154 2.47 -18.91 3.47
CA ARG A 154 1.26 -18.17 3.86
C ARG A 154 0.09 -18.51 2.95
N GLY A 155 -1.14 -18.26 3.40
CA GLY A 155 -2.34 -18.35 2.56
C GLY A 155 -2.71 -19.75 2.03
N ALA A 156 -2.06 -20.83 2.50
CA ALA A 156 -2.30 -22.19 2.03
C ALA A 156 -3.53 -22.83 2.70
N GLY A 157 -4.66 -22.11 2.65
CA GLY A 157 -5.93 -22.53 3.23
C GLY A 157 -6.32 -23.94 2.82
N GLN A 158 -6.86 -24.71 3.78
CA GLN A 158 -7.20 -26.14 3.63
C GLN A 158 -5.99 -27.04 3.32
N ASN A 159 -4.76 -26.57 3.56
CA ASN A 159 -3.51 -27.24 3.20
C ASN A 159 -3.33 -27.43 1.68
N ASN A 160 -3.92 -26.53 0.88
CA ASN A 160 -3.72 -26.51 -0.56
C ASN A 160 -2.54 -25.58 -0.91
N LEU A 161 -1.44 -26.15 -1.38
CA LEU A 161 -0.23 -25.41 -1.74
C LEU A 161 -0.40 -24.59 -3.03
N ASP A 162 -1.36 -24.92 -3.90
CA ASP A 162 -1.65 -24.09 -5.09
C ASP A 162 -2.17 -22.69 -4.72
N ASN A 163 -2.73 -22.56 -3.52
CA ASN A 163 -3.16 -21.28 -2.94
C ASN A 163 -2.05 -20.64 -2.09
N GLY A 164 -1.03 -21.42 -1.72
CA GLY A 164 0.04 -21.00 -0.83
C GLY A 164 1.03 -20.09 -1.53
N THR A 165 1.51 -19.09 -0.81
CA THR A 165 2.66 -18.28 -1.24
C THR A 165 3.85 -18.61 -0.34
N PRO A 166 4.99 -19.04 -0.89
CA PRO A 166 6.21 -19.22 -0.11
C PRO A 166 6.74 -17.85 0.32
N VAL A 167 7.11 -17.72 1.60
CA VAL A 167 7.61 -16.46 2.18
C VAL A 167 8.94 -16.63 2.90
N GLY A 168 9.52 -17.82 2.88
CA GLY A 168 10.74 -18.11 3.61
C GLY A 168 10.98 -19.60 3.81
N THR A 169 11.88 -19.93 4.73
CA THR A 169 12.21 -21.30 5.09
C THR A 169 12.31 -21.50 6.60
N LEU A 170 12.04 -22.72 7.05
CA LEU A 170 12.41 -23.22 8.35
C LEU A 170 13.55 -24.23 8.18
N THR A 171 14.71 -23.93 8.74
CA THR A 171 15.84 -24.88 8.79
C THR A 171 15.88 -25.57 10.14
N VAL A 172 15.91 -26.90 10.14
CA VAL A 172 16.17 -27.75 11.31
C VAL A 172 17.49 -28.48 11.11
N ASN A 173 18.52 -28.08 11.86
CA ASN A 173 19.82 -28.72 11.88
C ASN A 173 19.93 -29.61 13.14
N TYR A 174 19.80 -30.92 12.96
CA TYR A 174 19.72 -31.89 14.05
C TYR A 174 20.97 -32.77 14.13
N ASN A 175 21.63 -32.80 15.30
CA ASN A 175 22.92 -33.46 15.51
C ASN A 175 22.85 -34.71 16.42
N SER A 176 21.70 -35.38 16.52
CA SER A 176 21.37 -36.50 17.42
C SER A 176 21.00 -36.14 18.87
N THR A 177 21.51 -35.03 19.40
CA THR A 177 21.23 -34.59 20.79
C THR A 177 20.52 -33.24 20.85
N GLN A 178 20.67 -32.42 19.81
CA GLN A 178 20.15 -31.07 19.73
C GLN A 178 19.65 -30.77 18.33
N ALA A 179 18.56 -30.01 18.26
CA ALA A 179 18.06 -29.40 17.03
C ALA A 179 18.21 -27.87 17.13
N ALA A 180 18.98 -27.28 16.22
CA ALA A 180 18.98 -25.84 15.99
C ALA A 180 17.92 -25.53 14.92
N ILE A 181 16.96 -24.68 15.26
CA ILE A 181 15.81 -24.36 14.42
C ILE A 181 15.85 -22.87 14.10
N THR A 182 15.80 -22.55 12.81
CA THR A 182 15.86 -21.17 12.30
C THR A 182 14.73 -20.92 11.30
N TYR A 183 13.94 -19.89 11.54
CA TYR A 183 13.03 -19.28 10.58
C TYR A 183 13.81 -18.21 9.83
N GLU A 184 13.67 -18.16 8.51
CA GLU A 184 14.19 -17.09 7.66
C GLU A 184 13.09 -16.68 6.69
N VAL A 185 12.66 -15.43 6.72
CA VAL A 185 11.68 -14.88 5.76
C VAL A 185 12.39 -14.01 4.74
N VAL A 186 11.80 -13.89 3.54
CA VAL A 186 12.33 -13.04 2.48
C VAL A 186 11.58 -11.72 2.43
N GLU A 187 12.24 -10.64 2.02
CA GLU A 187 11.57 -9.36 1.77
C GLU A 187 10.41 -9.54 0.76
N PRO A 188 9.27 -8.86 0.95
CA PRO A 188 9.02 -7.76 1.90
C PRO A 188 8.47 -8.21 3.27
N TYR A 189 8.57 -9.50 3.63
CA TYR A 189 7.99 -10.04 4.86
C TYR A 189 8.90 -9.84 6.08
N THR A 190 8.30 -9.55 7.23
CA THR A 190 8.96 -9.60 8.55
C THR A 190 8.15 -10.45 9.52
N LEU A 191 8.82 -11.15 10.44
CA LEU A 191 8.20 -11.98 11.47
C LEU A 191 7.71 -11.10 12.63
N ARG A 192 6.41 -11.15 12.90
CA ARG A 192 5.80 -10.59 14.12
C ARG A 192 5.77 -11.59 15.26
N GLU A 193 5.50 -12.86 14.93
CA GLU A 193 5.37 -13.95 15.88
C GLU A 193 6.06 -15.21 15.35
N ALA A 194 6.70 -15.97 16.23
CA ALA A 194 7.23 -17.30 15.94
C ALA A 194 6.79 -18.26 17.05
N HIS A 195 6.06 -19.31 16.68
CA HIS A 195 5.52 -20.31 17.60
C HIS A 195 5.91 -21.70 17.13
N LEU A 196 6.50 -22.48 18.02
CA LEU A 196 7.10 -23.74 17.66
C LEU A 196 6.66 -24.84 18.63
N TRP A 197 6.30 -26.00 18.11
CA TRP A 197 6.24 -27.24 18.87
C TRP A 197 7.33 -28.19 18.41
N VAL A 198 8.05 -28.76 19.37
CA VAL A 198 9.00 -29.86 19.16
C VAL A 198 8.76 -30.91 20.25
N GLY A 199 8.46 -32.16 19.86
CA GLY A 199 8.21 -33.23 20.82
C GLY A 199 7.89 -34.58 20.19
N ASP A 200 7.61 -35.58 21.04
CA ASP A 200 7.32 -36.96 20.61
C ASP A 200 5.96 -37.09 19.93
N ASP A 201 5.00 -36.26 20.34
CA ASP A 201 3.66 -36.18 19.74
C ASP A 201 3.65 -35.25 18.52
N MET A 202 2.86 -35.60 17.51
CA MET A 202 2.63 -34.80 16.29
C MET A 202 2.31 -33.33 16.59
N LEU A 203 1.54 -33.08 17.65
CA LEU A 203 1.10 -31.77 18.12
C LEU A 203 1.10 -31.77 19.66
N PRO A 204 1.23 -30.60 20.31
CA PRO A 204 1.10 -30.54 21.75
C PRO A 204 -0.31 -30.95 22.19
N LEU A 205 -0.39 -31.56 23.36
CA LEU A 205 -1.64 -31.98 23.97
C LEU A 205 -2.13 -30.96 24.99
N VAL A 206 -3.37 -30.49 24.84
CA VAL A 206 -4.06 -29.63 25.81
C VAL A 206 -5.04 -30.46 26.62
N ALA A 207 -5.02 -30.28 27.94
CA ALA A 207 -6.07 -30.83 28.81
C ALA A 207 -7.41 -30.09 28.58
N GLN A 208 -8.42 -30.83 28.14
CA GLN A 208 -9.79 -30.35 28.02
C GLN A 208 -10.71 -31.09 28.99
N THR A 209 -11.33 -30.34 29.90
CA THR A 209 -12.34 -30.88 30.80
C THR A 209 -13.74 -30.62 30.24
N LYS A 210 -14.48 -31.69 29.93
CA LYS A 210 -15.89 -31.63 29.53
C LYS A 210 -16.70 -32.53 30.44
N LYS A 211 -17.79 -32.00 31.02
CA LYS A 211 -18.70 -32.72 31.94
C LYS A 211 -17.98 -33.48 33.08
N GLY A 212 -16.88 -32.94 33.59
CA GLY A 212 -16.12 -33.52 34.71
C GLY A 212 -15.08 -34.58 34.31
N GLU A 213 -14.95 -34.88 33.02
CA GLU A 213 -13.91 -35.76 32.49
C GLU A 213 -12.84 -34.91 31.77
N THR A 214 -11.58 -35.15 32.09
CA THR A 214 -10.44 -34.47 31.46
C THR A 214 -9.80 -35.39 30.43
N THR A 215 -9.70 -34.91 29.20
CA THR A 215 -9.04 -35.60 28.08
C THR A 215 -7.87 -34.76 27.58
N LEU A 216 -6.85 -35.42 27.03
CA LEU A 216 -5.76 -34.75 26.35
C LEU A 216 -6.09 -34.67 24.86
N THR A 217 -6.11 -33.46 24.32
CA THR A 217 -6.50 -33.20 22.93
C THR A 217 -5.34 -32.54 22.19
N PRO A 218 -4.91 -33.09 21.04
CA PRO A 218 -3.93 -32.43 20.18
C PRO A 218 -4.41 -31.05 19.72
N THR A 219 -3.49 -30.11 19.59
CA THR A 219 -3.82 -28.77 19.08
C THR A 219 -2.71 -28.18 18.22
N ALA A 220 -3.11 -27.54 17.13
CA ALA A 220 -2.24 -26.71 16.29
C ALA A 220 -2.54 -25.22 16.47
N ALA A 221 -3.28 -24.84 17.51
CA ALA A 221 -3.61 -23.44 17.75
C ALA A 221 -2.33 -22.65 18.10
N PRO A 222 -2.06 -21.51 17.43
CA PRO A 222 -0.83 -20.73 17.66
C PRO A 222 -0.58 -20.38 19.13
N GLY A 223 -1.60 -19.87 19.81
CA GLY A 223 -1.50 -19.54 21.23
C GLY A 223 -1.32 -20.74 22.17
N GLN A 224 -1.52 -21.97 21.69
CA GLN A 224 -1.18 -23.19 22.45
C GLN A 224 0.24 -23.67 22.12
N LEU A 225 0.70 -23.53 20.87
CA LEU A 225 2.10 -23.73 20.52
C LEU A 225 3.01 -22.80 21.35
N ALA A 226 2.63 -21.53 21.46
CA ALA A 226 3.37 -20.55 22.28
C ALA A 226 3.46 -20.92 23.77
N LYS A 227 2.42 -21.60 24.29
CA LYS A 227 2.30 -21.95 25.72
C LYS A 227 2.92 -23.29 26.08
N LEU A 228 2.78 -24.26 25.19
CA LEU A 228 3.14 -25.66 25.43
C LEU A 228 4.43 -26.06 24.72
N GLY A 229 4.82 -25.32 23.69
CA GLY A 229 6.07 -25.49 22.98
C GLY A 229 7.06 -24.38 23.31
N PHE A 230 7.57 -23.75 22.27
CA PHE A 230 8.71 -22.84 22.30
C PHE A 230 8.41 -21.57 21.52
N ASN A 231 9.07 -20.49 21.93
CA ASN A 231 8.98 -19.18 21.29
C ASN A 231 10.40 -18.81 20.82
N PRO A 232 10.75 -19.07 19.56
CA PRO A 232 12.04 -18.66 18.99
C PRO A 232 12.27 -17.15 19.13
N GLU A 233 13.52 -16.75 19.34
CA GLU A 233 13.90 -15.34 19.45
C GLU A 233 13.93 -14.72 18.06
N ILE A 234 13.09 -13.70 17.84
CA ILE A 234 13.00 -12.95 16.58
C ILE A 234 14.13 -11.91 16.53
N SER A 235 14.81 -11.80 15.39
CA SER A 235 15.85 -10.79 15.16
C SER A 235 15.29 -9.37 15.15
N GLU A 236 16.14 -8.37 15.40
CA GLU A 236 15.73 -6.96 15.48
C GLU A 236 15.11 -6.44 14.17
N ASP A 237 15.56 -6.96 13.03
CA ASP A 237 15.01 -6.66 11.70
C ASP A 237 13.75 -7.48 11.35
N GLY A 238 13.37 -8.44 12.20
CA GLY A 238 12.25 -9.35 11.95
C GLY A 238 12.48 -10.36 10.81
N LEU A 239 13.66 -10.44 10.20
CA LEU A 239 13.90 -11.31 9.05
C LEU A 239 14.18 -12.77 9.44
N SER A 240 14.44 -13.04 10.72
CA SER A 240 14.72 -14.38 11.21
C SER A 240 14.21 -14.61 12.62
N ALA A 241 14.05 -15.88 13.00
CA ALA A 241 13.85 -16.26 14.39
C ALA A 241 14.56 -17.59 14.68
N SER A 242 15.17 -17.76 15.85
CA SER A 242 15.95 -18.98 16.13
C SER A 242 15.84 -19.51 17.55
N ILE A 243 16.09 -20.82 17.70
CA ILE A 243 16.17 -21.51 19.00
C ILE A 243 17.00 -22.80 18.88
N ILE A 244 17.59 -23.23 20.00
CA ILE A 244 18.25 -24.54 20.12
C ILE A 244 17.51 -25.36 21.18
N ILE A 245 17.18 -26.61 20.84
CA ILE A 245 16.41 -27.51 21.70
C ILE A 245 17.18 -28.82 21.89
N ASP A 246 17.31 -29.26 23.14
CA ASP A 246 17.79 -30.61 23.46
C ASP A 246 16.66 -31.63 23.16
N ILE A 247 16.88 -32.52 22.19
CA ILE A 247 15.87 -33.48 21.71
C ILE A 247 16.55 -34.72 21.13
N THR A 248 15.89 -35.87 21.20
CA THR A 248 16.34 -37.12 20.55
C THR A 248 15.28 -37.61 19.59
N ALA A 249 15.71 -38.14 18.43
CA ALA A 249 14.79 -38.67 17.43
C ALA A 249 14.13 -40.00 17.86
N PRO A 250 12.94 -40.30 17.32
CA PRO A 250 12.15 -39.46 16.41
C PRO A 250 11.38 -38.36 17.16
N PHE A 251 11.22 -37.21 16.53
CA PHE A 251 10.40 -36.10 17.06
C PHE A 251 9.63 -35.42 15.93
N TRP A 252 8.64 -34.62 16.31
CA TRP A 252 7.79 -33.83 15.42
C TRP A 252 8.06 -32.34 15.58
N VAL A 253 7.90 -31.60 14.48
CA VAL A 253 8.07 -30.15 14.41
C VAL A 253 6.82 -29.53 13.79
N ALA A 254 6.08 -28.77 14.58
CA ALA A 254 4.99 -27.92 14.10
C ALA A 254 5.38 -26.45 14.27
N ALA A 255 5.70 -25.79 13.16
CA ALA A 255 6.26 -24.45 13.13
C ALA A 255 5.25 -23.48 12.50
N HIS A 256 4.82 -22.50 13.29
CA HIS A 256 3.87 -21.46 12.94
C HIS A 256 4.52 -20.09 13.13
N GLY A 257 4.12 -19.12 12.32
CA GLY A 257 4.46 -17.72 12.55
C GLY A 257 3.39 -16.79 12.05
N VAL A 258 3.56 -15.50 12.33
CA VAL A 258 2.81 -14.42 11.69
C VAL A 258 3.79 -13.51 11.00
N VAL A 259 3.56 -13.24 9.72
CA VAL A 259 4.34 -12.29 8.94
C VAL A 259 3.54 -11.03 8.69
N ASP A 260 4.21 -9.89 8.77
CA ASP A 260 3.70 -8.59 8.34
C ASP A 260 4.41 -8.19 7.04
N TRP A 261 3.72 -7.46 6.16
CA TRP A 261 4.34 -6.78 5.02
C TRP A 261 3.50 -5.58 4.59
N CYS A 262 4.12 -4.62 3.91
CA CYS A 262 3.41 -3.45 3.38
C CYS A 262 3.69 -3.30 1.89
N GLU A 263 2.66 -2.96 1.14
CA GLU A 263 2.73 -2.70 -0.30
C GLU A 263 2.30 -1.27 -0.58
N MET A 264 2.94 -0.61 -1.54
CA MET A 264 2.43 0.68 -2.02
C MET A 264 1.00 0.49 -2.54
N VAL A 265 0.11 1.42 -2.19
CA VAL A 265 -1.24 1.41 -2.73
C VAL A 265 -1.17 1.68 -4.23
N ALA A 266 -1.21 0.62 -5.04
CA ALA A 266 -1.46 0.72 -6.47
C ALA A 266 -2.90 1.23 -6.65
N LEU A 267 -3.05 2.51 -6.96
CA LEU A 267 -4.35 3.05 -7.31
C LEU A 267 -4.69 2.63 -8.75
N PRO A 268 -5.96 2.31 -9.06
CA PRO A 268 -6.34 1.92 -10.41
C PRO A 268 -5.92 3.04 -11.36
N GLU A 269 -5.33 2.66 -12.49
CA GLU A 269 -4.97 3.58 -13.57
C GLU A 269 -6.13 4.56 -13.76
N THR A 270 -5.82 5.85 -13.80
CA THR A 270 -6.76 6.95 -13.92
C THR A 270 -7.76 6.59 -15.02
N THR A 271 -8.98 6.19 -14.66
CA THR A 271 -10.01 5.87 -15.65
C THR A 271 -10.44 7.19 -16.29
N TYR A 272 -9.86 7.53 -17.43
CA TYR A 272 -10.31 8.65 -18.25
C TYR A 272 -11.69 8.33 -18.81
N TYR A 273 -12.75 8.80 -18.15
CA TYR A 273 -14.08 8.80 -18.76
C TYR A 273 -14.14 9.90 -19.83
N HIS A 274 -13.91 9.53 -21.09
CA HIS A 274 -14.20 10.41 -22.22
C HIS A 274 -15.71 10.38 -22.49
N TRP A 275 -16.42 11.44 -22.12
CA TRP A 275 -17.82 11.60 -22.47
C TRP A 275 -17.93 12.10 -23.91
N GLY A 276 -18.63 11.34 -24.75
CA GLY A 276 -19.02 11.76 -26.08
C GLY A 276 -20.05 12.89 -26.02
N VAL A 277 -19.80 13.92 -26.82
CA VAL A 277 -20.58 15.16 -26.96
C VAL A 277 -22.09 14.89 -27.09
N GLY A 278 -22.87 15.33 -26.10
CA GLY A 278 -24.34 15.28 -26.12
C GLY A 278 -24.93 16.68 -26.06
N TYR A 279 -25.55 17.14 -27.16
CA TYR A 279 -26.22 18.44 -27.25
C TYR A 279 -27.33 18.57 -26.18
N PRO A 280 -27.31 19.59 -25.30
CA PRO A 280 -28.50 19.95 -24.57
C PRO A 280 -29.55 20.45 -25.57
N TYR A 281 -30.80 20.02 -25.38
CA TYR A 281 -31.91 20.36 -26.26
C TYR A 281 -32.07 21.90 -26.34
N GLY A 282 -31.67 22.48 -27.48
CA GLY A 282 -31.74 23.92 -27.75
C GLY A 282 -30.40 24.68 -27.87
N ALA A 283 -29.24 24.01 -27.74
CA ALA A 283 -27.94 24.64 -28.00
C ALA A 283 -27.52 24.54 -29.49
N THR A 284 -26.86 25.57 -30.01
CA THR A 284 -26.29 25.61 -31.36
C THR A 284 -25.07 24.67 -31.49
N PRO A 285 -24.63 24.30 -32.72
CA PRO A 285 -23.61 23.26 -32.99
C PRO A 285 -22.19 23.47 -32.40
N GLU A 286 -21.97 24.52 -31.62
CA GLU A 286 -20.64 25.01 -31.24
C GLU A 286 -20.33 24.84 -29.75
N THR A 287 -21.14 24.10 -28.99
CA THR A 287 -20.88 23.83 -27.56
C THR A 287 -20.37 22.41 -27.34
N TYR A 288 -19.14 22.29 -26.85
CA TYR A 288 -18.50 21.02 -26.49
C TYR A 288 -18.12 21.06 -25.01
N ALA A 289 -18.25 19.94 -24.30
CA ALA A 289 -17.75 19.80 -22.94
C ALA A 289 -17.06 18.46 -22.76
N THR A 290 -15.91 18.46 -22.08
CA THR A 290 -15.24 17.25 -21.58
C THR A 290 -15.07 17.41 -20.08
N ALA A 291 -15.23 16.31 -19.35
CA ALA A 291 -15.04 16.27 -17.91
C ALA A 291 -14.16 15.07 -17.54
N SER A 292 -13.17 15.29 -16.69
CA SER A 292 -12.36 14.25 -16.07
C SER A 292 -12.51 14.33 -14.57
N VAL A 293 -12.61 13.19 -13.89
CA VAL A 293 -12.70 13.13 -12.43
C VAL A 293 -11.49 12.37 -11.91
N SER A 294 -10.74 13.02 -11.04
CA SER A 294 -9.63 12.40 -10.32
C SER A 294 -10.15 11.52 -9.17
N PRO A 295 -9.38 10.50 -8.75
CA PRO A 295 -9.70 9.69 -7.59
C PRO A 295 -9.81 10.49 -6.27
N GLU A 296 -9.18 11.67 -6.21
CA GLU A 296 -9.25 12.61 -5.10
C GLU A 296 -10.56 13.44 -5.08
N GLY A 297 -11.50 13.18 -5.99
CA GLY A 297 -12.77 13.89 -6.07
C GLY A 297 -12.70 15.24 -6.79
N ILE A 298 -11.55 15.55 -7.42
CA ILE A 298 -11.42 16.76 -8.25
C ILE A 298 -12.03 16.47 -9.62
N MET A 299 -13.04 17.24 -10.00
CA MET A 299 -13.65 17.19 -11.33
C MET A 299 -13.17 18.38 -12.15
N ASP A 300 -12.43 18.09 -13.21
CA ASP A 300 -11.96 19.03 -14.21
C ASP A 300 -12.94 19.07 -15.37
N VAL A 301 -13.53 20.23 -15.66
CA VAL A 301 -14.48 20.42 -16.75
C VAL A 301 -13.98 21.47 -17.71
N TRP A 302 -13.83 21.09 -18.97
CA TRP A 302 -13.54 22.01 -20.07
C TRP A 302 -14.78 22.13 -20.92
N TRP A 303 -15.18 23.34 -21.26
CA TRP A 303 -16.26 23.54 -22.21
C TRP A 303 -16.04 24.76 -23.10
N TYR A 304 -16.55 24.70 -24.32
CA TYR A 304 -16.42 25.74 -25.34
C TYR A 304 -17.78 26.35 -25.61
N SER A 305 -17.89 27.68 -25.61
CA SER A 305 -19.12 28.41 -25.94
C SER A 305 -18.77 29.79 -26.47
N ASP A 306 -19.56 30.30 -27.41
CA ASP A 306 -19.42 31.67 -27.95
C ASP A 306 -17.98 32.02 -28.40
N SER A 307 -17.31 31.05 -29.03
CA SER A 307 -15.90 31.14 -29.47
C SER A 307 -14.83 31.20 -28.36
N VAL A 308 -15.19 30.89 -27.11
CA VAL A 308 -14.31 30.96 -25.94
C VAL A 308 -14.24 29.61 -25.22
N TRP A 309 -13.06 29.23 -24.74
CA TRP A 309 -12.88 28.07 -23.86
C TRP A 309 -12.97 28.47 -22.39
N TYR A 310 -13.68 27.66 -21.64
CA TYR A 310 -13.86 27.75 -20.20
C TYR A 310 -13.28 26.50 -19.54
N HIS A 311 -12.61 26.72 -18.42
CA HIS A 311 -12.04 25.66 -17.58
C HIS A 311 -12.54 25.87 -16.15
N ASP A 312 -13.30 24.91 -15.65
CA ASP A 312 -13.85 24.91 -14.29
C ASP A 312 -13.28 23.71 -13.53
N ILE A 313 -12.76 23.95 -12.32
CA ILE A 313 -12.20 22.92 -11.44
C ILE A 313 -13.07 22.83 -10.19
N TYR A 314 -13.63 21.65 -9.92
CA TYR A 314 -14.44 21.38 -8.75
C TYR A 314 -13.65 20.50 -7.77
N HIS A 315 -13.60 20.91 -6.50
CA HIS A 315 -13.03 20.11 -5.41
C HIS A 315 -14.17 19.58 -4.53
N SER A 316 -14.20 18.27 -4.23
CA SER A 316 -15.03 17.75 -3.15
C SER A 316 -14.20 17.65 -1.86
N ALA A 317 -14.83 17.98 -0.73
CA ALA A 317 -14.19 17.88 0.58
C ALA A 317 -14.06 16.43 1.09
N GLU A 318 -14.78 15.48 0.48
CA GLU A 318 -14.75 14.05 0.81
C GLU A 318 -14.65 13.18 -0.46
N PRO A 319 -14.01 12.00 -0.40
CA PRO A 319 -13.91 11.07 -1.53
C PRO A 319 -15.30 10.55 -1.93
N LEU A 320 -15.68 10.76 -3.18
CA LEU A 320 -17.01 10.41 -3.70
C LEU A 320 -17.15 8.89 -3.91
N THR A 321 -18.14 8.27 -3.26
CA THR A 321 -18.56 6.89 -3.55
C THR A 321 -19.60 6.92 -4.67
N TRP A 322 -19.22 6.55 -5.90
CA TRP A 322 -20.15 6.56 -7.03
C TRP A 322 -20.84 5.20 -7.19
N ASP A 323 -22.17 5.18 -7.13
CA ASP A 323 -23.01 4.04 -7.49
C ASP A 323 -23.23 4.06 -9.02
N VAL A 324 -22.89 2.96 -9.69
CA VAL A 324 -22.74 2.82 -11.16
C VAL A 324 -24.08 2.94 -11.93
N ALA A 325 -25.20 3.19 -11.25
CA ALA A 325 -26.54 3.17 -11.82
C ALA A 325 -27.00 4.46 -12.54
N LEU A 326 -26.23 5.56 -12.50
CA LEU A 326 -26.65 6.87 -13.06
C LEU A 326 -26.06 7.21 -14.44
N LEU A 327 -25.47 6.22 -15.13
CA LEU A 327 -24.61 6.35 -16.31
C LEU A 327 -25.22 6.94 -17.61
N ASN A 328 -26.42 7.53 -17.59
CA ASN A 328 -27.10 8.06 -18.80
C ASN A 328 -27.87 9.39 -18.59
N ALA A 329 -27.58 10.17 -17.54
CA ALA A 329 -28.28 11.44 -17.30
C ALA A 329 -27.67 12.62 -18.09
N PRO A 330 -28.47 13.57 -18.63
CA PRO A 330 -27.95 14.76 -19.33
C PRO A 330 -27.19 15.72 -18.40
N VAL A 331 -26.25 16.51 -18.95
CA VAL A 331 -25.35 17.46 -18.24
C VAL A 331 -26.07 18.39 -17.25
N LYS A 332 -27.32 18.80 -17.54
CA LYS A 332 -28.13 19.62 -16.61
C LYS A 332 -28.43 18.94 -15.27
N MET A 333 -28.51 17.61 -15.24
CA MET A 333 -28.84 16.82 -14.04
C MET A 333 -27.65 16.68 -13.09
N LEU A 334 -26.42 16.72 -13.61
CA LEU A 334 -25.19 16.68 -12.79
C LEU A 334 -24.97 17.98 -11.99
N HIS A 335 -25.36 19.12 -12.57
CA HIS A 335 -25.32 20.42 -11.89
C HIS A 335 -26.26 20.46 -10.66
N GLU A 336 -27.40 19.77 -10.72
CA GLU A 336 -28.36 19.69 -9.60
C GLU A 336 -27.99 18.63 -8.54
N LEU A 337 -27.30 17.55 -8.93
CA LEU A 337 -26.86 16.50 -7.99
C LEU A 337 -25.64 16.91 -7.17
N TYR A 338 -24.70 17.69 -7.74
CA TYR A 338 -23.55 18.23 -7.01
C TYR A 338 -23.98 19.16 -5.85
N TYR A 339 -25.10 19.85 -5.98
CA TYR A 339 -25.63 20.74 -4.95
C TYR A 339 -26.31 20.02 -3.77
N GLN A 340 -26.61 18.72 -3.85
CA GLN A 340 -27.28 18.00 -2.76
C GLN A 340 -26.35 17.47 -1.67
N GLY A 341 -25.02 17.56 -1.85
CA GLY A 341 -24.03 17.05 -0.89
C GLY A 341 -22.89 18.00 -0.53
N VAL A 342 -22.85 19.22 -1.08
CA VAL A 342 -21.73 20.15 -0.89
C VAL A 342 -22.20 21.38 -0.13
N THR A 343 -21.68 21.59 1.08
CA THR A 343 -22.02 22.79 1.87
C THR A 343 -21.24 24.04 1.45
N GLU A 344 -20.08 23.90 0.79
CA GLU A 344 -19.30 25.02 0.25
C GLU A 344 -18.50 24.56 -0.99
N ALA A 345 -18.74 25.17 -2.16
CA ALA A 345 -17.96 24.97 -3.37
C ALA A 345 -17.19 26.26 -3.69
N HIS A 346 -15.86 26.23 -3.62
CA HIS A 346 -15.02 27.32 -4.10
C HIS A 346 -14.92 27.22 -5.63
N CYS A 347 -15.69 28.05 -6.32
CA CYS A 347 -15.71 28.14 -7.77
C CYS A 347 -14.63 29.15 -8.20
N SER A 348 -13.49 28.70 -8.75
CA SER A 348 -12.58 29.58 -9.48
C SER A 348 -12.85 29.40 -10.97
N ARG A 349 -13.33 30.47 -11.62
CA ARG A 349 -13.66 30.48 -13.04
C ARG A 349 -12.61 31.31 -13.76
N THR A 350 -11.85 30.70 -14.66
CA THR A 350 -10.82 31.40 -15.44
C THR A 350 -11.18 31.35 -16.92
N GLN A 351 -11.18 32.51 -17.57
CA GLN A 351 -11.32 32.62 -19.03
C GLN A 351 -9.94 32.39 -19.66
N VAL A 352 -9.84 31.47 -20.63
CA VAL A 352 -8.57 31.14 -21.29
C VAL A 352 -8.66 31.46 -22.78
N ASP A 353 -7.85 32.40 -23.26
CA ASP A 353 -7.67 32.70 -24.69
C ASP A 353 -6.69 31.68 -25.31
N ILE A 354 -7.22 30.66 -25.98
CA ILE A 354 -6.41 29.62 -26.63
C ILE A 354 -6.34 29.94 -28.13
N THR A 355 -5.20 30.45 -28.63
CA THR A 355 -5.03 30.80 -30.05
C THR A 355 -4.58 29.64 -30.94
N GLU A 356 -4.21 28.47 -30.41
CA GLU A 356 -3.97 27.27 -31.21
C GLU A 356 -4.41 26.01 -30.44
N VAL A 357 -5.45 25.33 -30.94
CA VAL A 357 -5.83 23.97 -30.51
C VAL A 357 -5.10 22.98 -31.44
N PRO A 358 -4.33 22.00 -30.93
CA PRO A 358 -3.90 20.88 -31.75
C PRO A 358 -5.14 20.08 -32.16
N ALA A 359 -5.32 19.86 -33.46
CA ALA A 359 -6.50 19.21 -34.02
C ALA A 359 -6.81 17.85 -33.34
N PRO A 360 -8.10 17.50 -33.15
CA PRO A 360 -8.53 16.38 -32.30
C PRO A 360 -8.32 14.97 -32.90
N ASN A 361 -7.43 14.80 -33.88
CA ASN A 361 -7.21 13.51 -34.55
C ASN A 361 -5.74 13.27 -34.87
N ALA A 362 -4.93 12.90 -33.87
CA ALA A 362 -3.73 12.08 -34.06
C ALA A 362 -3.16 11.63 -32.70
N MET A 363 -3.61 10.49 -32.19
CA MET A 363 -2.70 9.57 -31.50
C MET A 363 -3.28 8.16 -31.58
N SER A 364 -2.89 7.48 -32.64
CA SER A 364 -2.93 6.03 -32.77
C SER A 364 -2.11 5.39 -31.65
N ILE A 365 -2.73 4.42 -30.97
CA ILE A 365 -2.08 3.36 -30.20
C ILE A 365 -0.98 2.74 -31.04
N LEU A 366 0.24 2.68 -30.51
CA LEU A 366 1.24 1.65 -30.83
C LEU A 366 2.07 1.36 -29.58
N ILE A 367 1.78 0.20 -28.99
CA ILE A 367 2.59 -0.58 -28.04
C ILE A 367 3.71 -1.24 -28.88
N PRO A 368 4.99 -1.14 -28.47
CA PRO A 368 5.57 -2.02 -27.46
C PRO A 368 6.11 -1.31 -26.23
#